data_AF-A0A5C7VIV3-F1
#
_entry.id   AF-A0A5C7VIV3-F1
#
_cell.length_a   1.000
_cell.length_b   1.000
_cell.length_c   1.000
_cell.angle_alpha   90.00
_cell.angle_beta   90.00
_cell.angle_gamma   90.00
#
_symmetry.space_group_name_H-M   'P 1'
#
loop_
_entity.id
_entity.type
_entity.pdbx_description
1 polymer ?
#
loop_
_entity_poly.entity_id
_entity_poly.type
_entity_poly.pdbx_seq_one_letter_code
_entity_poly.pdbx_strand_id
1 'polypeptide(L)'
;MGEWLLLLAVNIASGTPGDLRDVSLTTVSGFTSKAGCETAAQSIAARAVAVVGQARMQAGLQGNGNRSTPVLNYECVFIKK
;
A
#
# COMPACT_ATOMS: atom_id res chain seq x y z
N MET A 1 12.26 -24.17 5.52
CA MET A 1 12.02 -23.15 6.59
C MET A 1 11.01 -22.14 6.04
N GLY A 2 10.10 -21.60 6.84
CA GLY A 2 9.07 -20.68 6.34
C GLY A 2 9.29 -19.23 6.77
N GLU A 3 8.82 -18.28 5.97
CA GLU A 3 8.78 -16.86 6.31
C GLU A 3 7.43 -16.24 5.96
N TRP A 4 7.09 -15.16 6.66
CA TRP A 4 5.97 -14.30 6.30
C TRP A 4 6.49 -13.17 5.41
N LEU A 5 5.78 -12.92 4.32
CA LEU A 5 6.11 -11.93 3.32
C LEU A 5 4.94 -10.96 3.20
N LEU A 6 5.23 -9.68 3.37
CA LEU A 6 4.27 -8.60 3.28
C LEU A 6 4.17 -8.14 1.83
N LEU A 7 3.00 -8.30 1.22
CA LEU A 7 2.63 -7.71 -0.06
C LEU A 7 1.95 -6.36 0.21
N LEU A 8 2.42 -5.32 -0.49
CA LEU A 8 1.86 -3.97 -0.44
C LEU A 8 1.43 -3.60 -1.85
N ALA A 9 0.21 -3.11 -2.00
CA ALA A 9 -0.35 -2.62 -3.25
C ALA A 9 -0.84 -1.18 -3.06
N VAL A 10 -0.15 -0.23 -3.65
CA VAL A 10 -0.56 1.18 -3.65
C VAL A 10 -1.34 1.45 -4.93
N ASN A 11 -2.49 2.11 -4.79
CA ASN A 11 -3.39 2.41 -5.90
C ASN A 11 -3.94 3.82 -5.75
N ILE A 12 -4.41 4.39 -6.87
CA ILE A 12 -5.22 5.61 -6.86
C ILE A 12 -6.68 5.19 -7.02
N ALA A 13 -7.49 5.40 -5.97
CA ALA A 13 -8.93 5.21 -6.09
C ALA A 13 -9.52 6.41 -6.82
N SER A 14 -10.09 6.24 -8.02
CA SER A 14 -10.65 7.37 -8.80
C SER A 14 -11.99 7.89 -8.25
N GLY A 15 -12.50 7.29 -7.16
CA GLY A 15 -13.83 7.56 -6.60
C GLY A 15 -14.98 6.82 -7.30
N THR A 16 -14.70 6.12 -8.40
CA THR A 16 -15.65 5.21 -9.07
C THR A 16 -15.50 3.81 -8.47
N PRO A 17 -16.60 3.17 -7.99
CA PRO A 17 -16.52 1.82 -7.45
C PRO A 17 -15.92 0.84 -8.48
N GLY A 18 -14.87 0.12 -8.08
CA GLY A 18 -14.19 -0.87 -8.93
C GLY A 18 -13.10 -0.33 -9.86
N ASP A 19 -12.91 0.99 -9.96
CA ASP A 19 -11.84 1.59 -10.77
C ASP A 19 -10.59 1.80 -9.90
N LEU A 20 -9.63 0.89 -10.05
CA LEU A 20 -8.29 0.97 -9.47
C LEU A 20 -7.31 1.35 -10.57
N ARG A 21 -6.64 2.49 -10.41
CA ARG A 21 -5.58 2.94 -11.32
C ARG A 21 -4.23 2.90 -10.64
N ASP A 22 -3.20 2.69 -11.46
CA ASP A 22 -1.79 2.82 -11.09
C ASP A 22 -1.36 1.91 -9.92
N VAL A 23 -1.70 0.62 -10.02
CA VAL A 23 -1.35 -0.40 -9.02
C VAL A 23 0.17 -0.59 -9.00
N SER A 24 0.83 -0.17 -7.92
CA SER A 24 2.23 -0.47 -7.65
C SER A 24 2.34 -1.53 -6.57
N LEU A 25 2.98 -2.65 -6.90
CA LEU A 25 3.19 -3.78 -6.00
C LEU A 25 4.62 -3.79 -5.46
N THR A 26 4.75 -3.98 -4.15
CA THR A 26 6.03 -4.12 -3.46
C THR A 26 5.95 -5.22 -2.42
N THR A 27 7.02 -6.00 -2.28
CA THR A 27 7.15 -7.06 -1.28
C THR A 27 8.17 -6.72 -0.21
N VAL A 28 7.87 -7.00 1.05
CA VAL A 28 8.81 -6.89 2.17
C VAL A 28 8.94 -8.26 2.85
N SER A 29 10.15 -8.80 2.89
CA SER A 29 10.46 -10.10 3.50
C SER A 29 11.07 -9.96 4.90
N GLY A 30 11.25 -11.08 5.59
CA GLY A 30 11.98 -11.14 6.87
C GLY A 30 11.10 -11.22 8.11
N PHE A 31 9.79 -11.45 7.96
CA PHE A 31 8.90 -11.64 9.10
C PHE A 31 8.87 -13.10 9.54
N THR A 32 9.06 -13.34 10.84
CA THR A 32 9.04 -14.69 11.44
C THR A 32 7.65 -15.09 11.93
N SER A 33 6.71 -14.14 12.01
CA SER A 33 5.33 -14.38 12.45
C SER A 33 4.32 -13.53 11.66
N LYS A 34 3.09 -14.04 11.56
CA LYS A 34 1.96 -13.34 10.94
C LYS A 34 1.67 -12.00 11.63
N ALA A 35 1.61 -12.00 12.96
CA ALA A 35 1.29 -10.82 13.75
C ALA A 35 2.34 -9.70 13.57
N GLY A 36 3.63 -10.06 13.48
CA GLY A 36 4.69 -9.10 13.19
C GLY A 36 4.57 -8.50 11.79
N CYS A 37 4.24 -9.35 10.80
CA CYS A 37 3.97 -8.91 9.44
C CYS A 37 2.78 -7.93 9.38
N GLU A 38 1.66 -8.25 10.02
CA GLU A 38 0.44 -7.41 10.00
C GLU A 38 0.65 -6.07 10.72
N THR A 39 1.37 -6.07 11.84
CA THR A 39 1.72 -4.85 12.58
C THR A 39 2.62 -3.94 11.76
N ALA A 40 3.61 -4.52 11.06
CA ALA A 40 4.45 -3.77 10.14
C ALA A 40 3.64 -3.23 8.96
N ALA A 41 2.71 -4.04 8.42
CA ALA A 41 1.84 -3.65 7.32
C ALA A 41 1.03 -2.39 7.66
N GLN A 42 0.37 -2.36 8.82
CA GLN A 42 -0.39 -1.18 9.27
C GLN A 42 0.48 0.08 9.37
N SER A 43 1.69 -0.07 9.95
CA SER A 43 2.63 1.04 10.13
C SER A 43 3.16 1.58 8.79
N ILE A 44 3.55 0.67 7.88
CA ILE A 44 4.03 1.00 6.55
C ILE A 44 2.90 1.63 5.72
N ALA A 45 1.69 1.08 5.81
CA ALA A 45 0.51 1.55 5.10
C ALA A 45 0.21 3.03 5.42
N ALA A 46 0.12 3.35 6.71
CA ALA A 46 -0.15 4.71 7.17
C ALA A 46 0.92 5.70 6.66
N ARG A 47 2.20 5.31 6.71
CA ARG A 47 3.30 6.15 6.25
C ARG A 47 3.31 6.33 4.73
N ALA A 48 3.07 5.27 3.98
CA ALA A 48 3.08 5.30 2.52
C ALA A 48 1.95 6.17 1.95
N VAL A 49 0.75 6.10 2.52
CA VAL A 49 -0.37 7.00 2.14
C VAL A 49 0.02 8.47 2.31
N ALA A 50 0.67 8.81 3.43
CA ALA A 50 1.13 10.19 3.68
C ALA A 50 2.22 10.63 2.69
N VAL A 51 3.21 9.78 2.41
CA VAL A 51 4.29 10.06 1.45
C VAL A 51 3.74 10.25 0.04
N VAL A 52 2.85 9.36 -0.41
CA VAL A 52 2.21 9.47 -1.74
C VAL A 52 1.34 10.73 -1.81
N GLY A 53 0.60 11.04 -0.75
CA GLY A 53 -0.14 12.30 -0.64
C GLY A 53 0.77 13.51 -0.85
N GLN A 54 1.90 13.59 -0.14
CA GLN A 54 2.88 14.68 -0.28
C GLN A 54 3.49 14.76 -1.68
N ALA A 55 3.90 13.64 -2.26
CA ALA A 55 4.46 13.59 -3.61
C ALA A 55 3.47 14.14 -4.66
N ARG A 56 2.19 13.80 -4.54
CA ARG A 56 1.14 14.33 -5.43
C ARG A 56 0.94 15.83 -5.27
N MET A 57 1.00 16.34 -4.04
CA MET A 57 0.93 17.77 -3.78
C MET A 57 2.09 18.52 -4.43
N GLN A 58 3.31 18.00 -4.31
CA GLN A 58 4.50 18.56 -4.95
C GLN A 58 4.44 18.52 -6.48
N ALA A 59 3.82 17.47 -7.04
CA ALA A 59 3.57 17.35 -8.47
C ALA A 59 2.46 18.28 -9.00
N GLY A 60 1.90 19.16 -8.18
CA GLY A 60 0.84 20.10 -8.59
C GLY A 60 -0.52 19.43 -8.84
N LEU A 61 -0.71 18.18 -8.40
CA LEU A 61 -1.95 17.41 -8.60
C LEU A 61 -3.04 17.78 -7.57
N GLN A 62 -3.03 19.01 -7.05
CA GLN A 62 -4.08 19.54 -6.18
C GLN A 62 -5.09 20.34 -6.99
N GLY A 63 -6.31 19.80 -7.13
CA GLY A 63 -7.48 20.60 -7.50
C GLY A 63 -8.34 20.06 -8.65
N ASN A 64 -9.65 19.97 -8.36
CA ASN A 64 -10.77 20.11 -9.30
C ASN A 64 -11.20 18.93 -10.20
N GLY A 65 -11.10 17.69 -9.73
CA GLY A 65 -11.90 16.61 -10.32
C GLY A 65 -11.78 15.30 -9.56
N ASN A 66 -12.78 14.96 -8.74
CA ASN A 66 -12.97 13.67 -8.07
C ASN A 66 -11.74 12.98 -7.44
N ARG A 67 -11.64 13.12 -6.11
CA ARG A 67 -11.47 12.02 -5.14
C ARG A 67 -10.36 10.98 -5.40
N SER A 68 -9.26 11.35 -6.03
CA SER A 68 -8.13 10.45 -6.28
C SER A 68 -7.25 10.26 -5.04
N THR A 69 -7.79 9.62 -4.00
CA THR A 69 -7.05 9.34 -2.75
C THR A 69 -6.16 8.12 -2.95
N PRO A 70 -4.88 8.17 -2.56
CA PRO A 70 -4.06 6.97 -2.53
C PRO A 70 -4.63 5.98 -1.52
N VAL A 71 -4.91 4.77 -1.99
CA VAL A 71 -5.37 3.65 -1.17
C VAL A 71 -4.30 2.59 -1.18
N LEU A 72 -4.04 2.02 -0.01
CA LEU A 72 -3.03 1.00 0.16
C LEU A 72 -3.67 -0.28 0.69
N ASN A 73 -3.57 -1.34 -0.09
CA ASN A 73 -3.98 -2.67 0.29
C ASN A 73 -2.73 -3.46 0.67
N TYR A 74 -2.85 -4.37 1.64
CA TYR A 74 -1.74 -5.20 2.06
C TYR A 74 -2.19 -6.59 2.45
N GLU A 75 -1.28 -7.56 2.31
CA GLU A 75 -1.50 -8.94 2.70
C GLU A 75 -0.22 -9.55 3.25
N CYS A 76 -0.36 -10.41 4.26
CA CYS A 76 0.74 -11.18 4.82
C CYS A 76 0.63 -12.63 4.35
N VAL A 77 1.55 -13.06 3.50
CA VAL A 77 1.56 -14.39 2.89
C VAL A 77 2.67 -15.23 3.51
N PHE A 78 2.32 -16.45 3.94
CA PHE A 78 3.32 -17.41 4.42
C PHE A 78 3.91 -18.18 3.24
N ILE A 79 5.24 -18.14 3.11
CA ILE A 79 5.98 -18.84 2.06
C ILE A 79 6.89 -19.87 2.72
N LYS A 80 6.88 -21.10 2.19
CA LYS A 80 7.86 -22.14 2.55
C LYS A 80 9.01 -22.09 1.53
N LYS A 81 10.23 -21.85 2.01
CA LYS A 81 11.47 -22.07 1.25
C LYS A 81 11.82 -23.55 1.25
#